data_AF-A0AA40VV38-F1
#
_entry.id   AF-A0AA40VV38-F1
#
_cell.length_a   1.000
_cell.length_b   1.000
_cell.length_c   1.000
_cell.angle_alpha   90.00
_cell.angle_beta   90.00
_cell.angle_gamma   90.00
#
_symmetry.space_group_name_H-M   'P 1'
#
loop_
_entity.id
_entity.type
_entity.pdbx_description
1 polymer ?
#
loop_
_entity_poly.entity_id
_entity_poly.type
_entity_poly.pdbx_seq_one_letter_code
_entity_poly.pdbx_strand_id
1 'polypeptide(L)'
;MPSQQCQHMQFSDCDKLVGRVVFECHHCGQGIISEYTGEPVIGEYKGRPSVVLAKVQCPSCGETAIRLNAEKVLSTTAISSPWK
;
A
#
# COMPACT_ATOMS: atom_id res chain seq x y z
N MET A 1 -26.00 -6.10 8.91
CA MET A 1 -25.02 -5.07 8.48
C MET A 1 -24.64 -5.39 7.05
N PRO A 2 -24.51 -4.41 6.13
CA PRO A 2 -23.97 -4.70 4.80
C PRO A 2 -22.57 -5.29 4.94
N SER A 3 -22.23 -6.31 4.14
CA SER A 3 -20.88 -6.87 4.08
C SER A 3 -19.93 -5.74 3.67
N GLN A 4 -18.99 -5.37 4.55
CA GLN A 4 -17.94 -4.44 4.18
C GLN A 4 -17.11 -5.07 3.06
N GLN A 5 -16.78 -4.29 2.03
CA GLN A 5 -15.83 -4.75 1.02
C GLN A 5 -14.48 -4.98 1.71
N CYS A 6 -14.06 -6.24 1.77
CA CYS A 6 -12.72 -6.60 2.20
C CYS A 6 -11.73 -6.19 1.10
N GLN A 7 -10.63 -5.55 1.49
CA GLN A 7 -9.51 -5.30 0.58
C GLN A 7 -8.61 -6.53 0.60
N HIS A 8 -8.43 -7.17 -0.55
CA HIS A 8 -7.44 -8.23 -0.67
C HIS A 8 -6.03 -7.64 -0.77
N MET A 9 -5.08 -8.34 -0.14
CA MET A 9 -3.68 -7.96 -0.14
C MET A 9 -2.80 -9.19 -0.18
N GLN A 10 -1.72 -9.12 -0.95
CA GLN A 10 -0.68 -10.13 -0.95
C GLN A 10 0.69 -9.45 -0.91
N PHE A 11 1.46 -9.77 0.14
CA PHE A 11 2.86 -9.41 0.23
C PHE A 11 3.71 -10.51 -0.40
N SER A 12 4.76 -10.11 -1.10
CA SER A 12 5.72 -10.97 -1.78
C SER A 12 7.13 -10.36 -1.69
N ASP A 13 8.14 -11.17 -1.93
CA ASP A 13 9.56 -10.78 -1.81
C ASP A 13 9.93 -10.19 -0.44
N CYS A 14 9.29 -10.68 0.63
CA CYS A 14 9.51 -10.19 1.99
C CYS A 14 10.93 -10.47 2.52
N ASP A 15 11.63 -11.42 1.90
CA ASP A 15 13.02 -11.80 2.18
C ASP A 15 14.04 -10.96 1.40
N LYS A 16 13.57 -10.05 0.54
CA LYS A 16 14.42 -9.19 -0.31
C LYS A 16 14.47 -7.76 0.20
N LEU A 17 15.47 -7.02 -0.28
CA LEU A 17 15.62 -5.58 0.02
C LEU A 17 14.46 -4.73 -0.52
N VAL A 18 13.83 -5.19 -1.61
CA VAL A 18 12.65 -4.57 -2.21
C VAL A 18 11.49 -5.54 -2.08
N GLY A 19 10.50 -5.17 -1.26
CA GLY A 19 9.27 -5.92 -1.12
C GLY A 19 8.24 -5.51 -2.18
N ARG A 20 7.29 -6.40 -2.45
CA ARG A 20 6.16 -6.14 -3.34
C ARG A 20 4.84 -6.42 -2.64
N VAL A 21 3.90 -5.50 -2.81
CA VAL A 21 2.51 -5.70 -2.36
C VAL A 21 1.57 -5.57 -3.53
N VAL A 22 0.67 -6.54 -3.64
CA VAL A 22 -0.44 -6.54 -4.59
C VAL A 22 -1.72 -6.30 -3.80
N PHE A 23 -2.60 -5.42 -4.29
CA PHE A 23 -3.87 -5.09 -3.61
C PHE A 23 -4.87 -4.41 -4.56
N GLU A 24 -6.14 -4.35 -4.18
CA GLU A 24 -7.16 -3.56 -4.89
C GLU A 24 -7.34 -2.19 -4.23
N CYS A 25 -7.46 -1.12 -5.02
CA CYS A 25 -7.87 0.17 -4.48
C CYS A 25 -9.30 0.08 -3.92
N HIS A 26 -9.48 0.39 -2.63
CA HIS A 26 -10.80 0.39 -2.00
C HIS A 26 -11.80 1.36 -2.67
N HIS A 27 -11.30 2.44 -3.27
CA HIS A 27 -12.15 3.49 -3.84
C HIS A 27 -12.72 3.12 -5.22
N CYS A 28 -11.96 2.43 -6.07
CA CYS A 28 -12.35 2.16 -7.47
C CYS A 28 -12.19 0.70 -7.91
N GLY A 29 -11.65 -0.17 -7.05
CA GLY A 29 -11.44 -1.59 -7.35
C GLY A 29 -10.33 -1.90 -8.34
N GLN A 30 -9.50 -0.91 -8.70
CA GLN A 30 -8.31 -1.11 -9.55
C GLN A 30 -7.30 -2.01 -8.83
N GLY A 31 -6.82 -3.07 -9.49
CA GLY A 31 -5.67 -3.85 -9.02
C GLY A 31 -4.38 -3.04 -9.11
N ILE A 32 -3.53 -3.12 -8.09
CA ILE A 32 -2.29 -2.36 -7.97
C ILE A 32 -1.17 -3.30 -7.49
N ILE A 33 0.02 -3.16 -8.11
CA ILE A 33 1.27 -3.67 -7.56
C ILE A 33 2.13 -2.47 -7.16
N SER A 34 2.67 -2.48 -5.95
CA SER A 34 3.63 -1.48 -5.46
C SER A 34 4.90 -2.14 -4.95
N GLU A 35 6.03 -1.59 -5.37
CA GLU A 35 7.35 -1.93 -4.83
C GLU A 35 7.72 -0.94 -3.72
N TYR A 36 8.26 -1.45 -2.62
CA TYR A 36 8.60 -0.64 -1.45
C TYR A 36 9.88 -1.15 -0.79
N THR A 37 10.54 -0.27 -0.03
CA THR A 37 11.78 -0.59 0.70
C THR A 37 11.69 -0.20 2.17
N GLY A 38 12.61 -0.78 2.94
CA GLY A 38 13.09 -0.25 4.20
C GLY A 38 12.17 -0.47 5.40
N GLU A 39 12.73 -0.21 6.58
CA GLU A 39 12.00 -0.19 7.83
C GLU A 39 11.15 1.08 7.94
N PRO A 40 10.01 1.04 8.65
CA PRO A 40 9.17 2.22 8.84
C PRO A 40 9.96 3.38 9.45
N VAL A 41 9.86 4.57 8.83
CA VAL A 41 10.46 5.79 9.37
C VAL A 41 9.74 6.20 10.63
N ILE A 42 10.48 6.40 11.72
CA ILE A 42 9.93 6.97 12.97
C ILE A 42 10.04 8.49 12.89
N GLY A 43 8.90 9.16 12.84
CA GLY A 43 8.77 10.61 12.97
C GLY A 43 8.13 11.00 14.30
N GLU A 44 7.71 12.25 14.40
CA GLU A 44 6.97 12.76 15.57
C GLU A 44 5.53 13.11 15.22
N TYR A 45 4.60 12.66 16.05
CA TYR A 45 3.20 13.08 16.01
C TYR A 45 2.77 13.53 17.41
N LYS A 46 2.39 14.81 17.54
CA LYS A 46 2.00 15.43 18.83
C LYS A 46 3.05 15.24 19.94
N GLY A 47 4.33 15.38 19.58
CA GLY A 47 5.45 15.24 20.52
C GLY A 47 5.73 13.81 20.97
N ARG A 48 5.22 12.80 20.26
CA ARG A 48 5.51 11.38 20.51
C ARG A 48 6.07 10.71 19.26
N PRO A 49 7.01 9.75 19.40
CA PRO A 49 7.47 8.93 18.30
C PRO A 49 6.29 8.20 17.63
N SER A 50 6.19 8.27 16.32
CA SER A 50 5.14 7.64 15.53
C SER A 50 5.69 7.15 14.20
N VAL A 51 5.18 6.01 13.73
CA VAL A 51 5.47 5.51 12.39
C VAL A 51 4.91 6.47 11.35
N VAL A 52 5.74 6.92 10.41
CA VAL A 52 5.34 7.66 9.23
C VAL A 52 4.95 6.64 8.16
N LEU A 53 3.69 6.67 7.75
CA LEU A 53 3.17 5.74 6.75
C LEU A 53 3.43 6.25 5.34
N ALA A 54 4.04 5.43 4.50
CA ALA A 54 4.16 5.71 3.08
C ALA A 54 2.78 5.58 2.41
N LYS A 55 2.33 6.64 1.74
CA LYS A 55 1.04 6.67 1.05
C LYS A 55 1.22 6.19 -0.39
N VAL A 56 0.45 5.17 -0.79
CA VAL A 56 0.36 4.73 -2.18
C VAL A 56 -0.87 5.36 -2.81
N GLN A 57 -0.69 6.20 -3.83
CA GLN A 57 -1.80 6.75 -4.61
C GLN A 57 -2.25 5.75 -5.67
N CYS A 58 -3.56 5.65 -5.89
CA CYS A 58 -4.13 4.88 -6.99
C CYS A 58 -3.80 5.58 -8.31
N PRO A 59 -3.15 4.91 -9.28
CA PRO A 59 -2.89 5.49 -10.59
C PRO A 59 -4.17 5.84 -11.37
N SER A 60 -5.30 5.18 -11.06
CA SER A 60 -6.56 5.34 -11.79
C SER A 60 -7.48 6.42 -11.22
N CYS A 61 -7.56 6.58 -9.89
CA CYS A 61 -8.46 7.57 -9.26
C CYS A 61 -7.76 8.66 -8.43
N GLY A 62 -6.43 8.59 -8.25
CA GLY A 62 -5.65 9.58 -7.49
C GLY A 62 -5.77 9.49 -5.97
N GLU A 63 -6.79 8.81 -5.45
CA GLU A 63 -7.00 8.59 -4.01
C GLU A 63 -5.89 7.74 -3.39
N THR A 64 -5.70 7.87 -2.06
CA THR A 64 -4.77 7.00 -1.34
C THR A 64 -5.34 5.58 -1.25
N ALA A 65 -4.76 4.67 -2.02
CA ALA A 65 -5.24 3.29 -2.12
C ALA A 65 -4.83 2.44 -0.90
N ILE A 66 -3.67 2.72 -0.31
CA ILE A 66 -3.21 2.17 0.98
C ILE A 66 -2.14 3.06 1.63
N ARG A 67 -1.94 2.86 2.94
CA ARG A 67 -0.81 3.36 3.72
C ARG A 67 0.06 2.19 4.19
N LEU A 68 1.33 2.18 3.84
CA LEU A 68 2.28 1.11 4.16
C LEU A 68 3.24 1.54 5.27
N ASN A 69 3.57 0.60 6.17
CA ASN A 69 4.71 0.70 7.07
C ASN A 69 5.99 0.40 6.27
N ALA A 70 6.43 1.36 5.48
CA ALA A 70 7.62 1.24 4.66
C ALA A 70 8.38 2.57 4.70
N GLU A 71 9.68 2.53 4.46
CA GLU A 71 10.48 3.74 4.32
C GLU A 71 10.03 4.54 3.10
N LYS A 72 9.88 3.85 1.96
CA LYS A 72 9.57 4.49 0.69
C LYS A 72 8.85 3.54 -0.26
N VAL A 73 7.95 4.10 -1.06
CA VAL A 73 7.37 3.46 -2.25
C VAL A 73 8.24 3.79 -3.44
N LEU A 74 8.77 2.78 -4.13
CA LEU A 74 9.64 2.95 -5.29
C LEU A 74 8.85 3.08 -6.58
N SER A 75 7.82 2.25 -6.73
CA SER A 75 6.98 2.21 -7.94
C SER A 75 5.56 1.81 -7.58
N THR A 76 4.61 2.19 -8.45
CA THR A 76 3.20 1.79 -8.33
C THR A 76 2.66 1.61 -9.73
N THR A 77 2.10 0.43 -10.00
CA THR A 77 1.63 0.03 -11.32
C THR A 77 0.20 -0.48 -11.22
N ALA A 78 -0.67 0.04 -12.09
CA ALA A 78 -2.02 -0.47 -12.25
C ALA A 78 -1.99 -1.81 -12.99
N ILE A 79 -2.73 -2.79 -12.48
CA ILE A 79 -2.93 -4.11 -13.06
C ILE A 79 -4.41 -4.47 -13.06
N SER A 80 -4.81 -5.46 -13.85
CA SER A 80 -6.10 -6.12 -13.64
C SER A 80 -6.17 -6.67 -12.21
N SER A 81 -7.35 -6.61 -11.57
CA SER A 81 -7.50 -7.20 -10.24
C SER A 81 -7.21 -8.70 -10.29
N PRO A 82 -6.32 -9.24 -9.44
CA PRO A 82 -6.06 -10.67 -9.40
C PRO A 82 -7.11 -11.46 -8.61
N TRP A 83 -8.10 -10.80 -8.00
CA TRP A 83 -9.17 -11.43 -7.21
C TRP A 83 -10.54 -11.37 -7.88
N LYS A 84 -10.60 -10.91 -9.13
CA LYS A 84 -11.83 -10.88 -9.94
C LYS A 84 -11.72 -11.78 -11.15
#